data_AF-X1AGX8-F1
#
_entry.id   AF-X1AGX8-F1
#
_cell.length_a   1.000
_cell.length_b   1.000
_cell.length_c   1.000
_cell.angle_alpha   90.00
_cell.angle_beta   90.00
_cell.angle_gamma   90.00
#
_symmetry.space_group_name_H-M   'P 1'
#
loop_
_entity.id
_entity.type
_entity.pdbx_description
1 polymer ?
#
loop_
_entity_poly.entity_id
_entity_poly.type
_entity_poly.pdbx_seq_one_letter_code
_entity_poly.pdbx_strand_id
1 'polypeptide(L)' 'MKIEIADDAIDEIAETAFLVNEQTENIGARRLYTILEKLLEDISFNAPSFKKKQFTIDKKYVEKKLQSIVKNEDLSRYIL' A
#
# COMPACT_ATOMS: atom_id res chain seq x y z
N MET A 1 -9.12 -14.68 -8.95
CA MET A 1 -8.10 -13.71 -9.41
C MET A 1 -6.84 -13.96 -8.60
N LYS A 2 -5.69 -14.17 -9.25
CA LYS A 2 -4.39 -14.32 -8.60
C LYS A 2 -3.75 -12.95 -8.47
N ILE A 3 -3.24 -12.62 -7.29
CA ILE A 3 -2.42 -11.43 -7.06
C ILE A 3 -0.96 -11.89 -7.01
N GLU A 4 -0.10 -11.18 -7.73
CA GLU A 4 1.34 -11.36 -7.67
C GLU A 4 1.95 -10.04 -7.23
N ILE A 5 2.81 -10.10 -6.22
CA ILE A 5 3.53 -8.94 -5.71
C ILE A 5 4.96 -9.11 -6.20
N ALA A 6 5.46 -8.14 -6.96
CA ALA A 6 6.83 -8.15 -7.44
C ALA A 6 7.79 -7.77 -6.30
N ASP A 7 9.03 -8.22 -6.38
CA ASP A 7 10.03 -7.97 -5.32
C ASP A 7 10.26 -6.46 -5.09
N ASP A 8 10.27 -5.67 -6.16
CA ASP A 8 10.39 -4.21 -6.09
C ASP A 8 9.20 -3.53 -5.38
N ALA A 9 8.02 -4.14 -5.44
CA ALA A 9 6.85 -3.68 -4.71
C ALA A 9 6.95 -4.00 -3.22
N ILE A 10 7.55 -5.14 -2.85
CA ILE A 10 7.76 -5.50 -1.44
C ILE A 10 8.69 -4.47 -0.78
N ASP A 11 9.79 -4.12 -1.46
CA ASP A 11 10.73 -3.11 -0.99
C ASP A 11 10.04 -1.75 -0.80
N GLU A 12 9.25 -1.31 -1.78
CA GLU A 12 8.51 -0.04 -1.70
C GLU A 12 7.47 -0.01 -0.58
N ILE A 13 6.77 -1.13 -0.33
CA ILE A 13 5.82 -1.25 0.78
C ILE A 13 6.55 -1.10 2.12
N ALA A 14 7.69 -1.77 2.26
CA ALA A 14 8.50 -1.71 3.47
C ALA A 14 9.07 -0.30 3.71
N GLU A 15 9.59 0.35 2.67
CA GLU A 15 10.09 1.72 2.72
C GLU A 15 8.97 2.70 3.11
N THR A 16 7.79 2.57 2.50
CA THR A 16 6.63 3.40 2.85
C THR A 16 6.21 3.22 4.31
N ALA A 17 6.17 1.97 4.81
CA ALA A 17 5.82 1.69 6.19
C ALA A 17 6.82 2.28 7.18
N PHE A 18 8.11 2.21 6.85
CA PHE A 18 9.17 2.83 7.63
C PHE A 18 9.02 4.36 7.66
N LEU A 19 8.85 5.00 6.50
CA LEU A 19 8.69 6.46 6.41
C LEU A 19 7.48 6.97 7.18
N VAL A 20 6.33 6.30 7.10
CA VAL A 20 5.13 6.71 7.85
C VAL A 20 5.36 6.56 9.36
N ASN A 21 6.06 5.52 9.81
CA ASN A 21 6.42 5.36 11.22
C ASN A 21 7.37 6.48 11.71
N GLU A 22 8.30 6.95 10.87
CA GLU A 22 9.20 8.07 11.20
C GLU A 22 8.49 9.42 11.22
N GLN A 23 7.52 9.63 10.33
CA GLN A 23 6.78 10.90 10.21
C GLN A 23 5.62 11.02 11.21
N THR A 24 5.15 9.90 11.76
CA THR A 24 4.01 9.86 12.69
C THR A 24 4.36 9.09 13.96
N GLU A 25 3.42 8.36 14.55
CA GLU A 25 3.71 7.47 15.67
C GLU A 25 4.32 6.15 15.17
N ASN A 26 5.48 5.77 15.68
CA ASN A 26 6.09 4.50 15.31
C ASN A 26 5.37 3.32 16.01
N ILE A 27 4.47 2.66 15.29
CA ILE A 27 3.75 1.46 15.75
C ILE A 27 4.41 0.15 15.31
N GLY A 28 5.63 0.25 14.76
CA GLY A 28 6.42 -0.87 14.25
C GLY A 28 5.76 -1.58 13.07
N ALA A 29 5.90 -2.90 13.02
CA ALA A 29 5.36 -3.74 11.94
C ALA A 29 3.83 -3.67 11.79
N ARG A 30 3.10 -3.18 12.79
CA ARG A 30 1.63 -3.01 12.69
C ARG A 30 1.23 -2.05 11.58
N ARG A 31 2.10 -1.11 11.21
CA ARG A 31 1.90 -0.17 10.09
C ARG A 31 1.65 -0.86 8.76
N LEU A 32 2.22 -2.06 8.56
CA LEU A 32 2.04 -2.82 7.33
C LEU A 32 0.57 -3.23 7.11
N TYR A 33 -0.22 -3.42 8.18
CA TYR A 33 -1.63 -3.78 8.03
C TYR A 33 -2.42 -2.68 7.31
N THR A 34 -2.33 -1.44 7.78
CA THR A 34 -3.10 -0.32 7.22
C THR A 34 -2.59 0.07 5.83
N ILE A 35 -1.28 -0.04 5.59
CA ILE A 35 -0.70 0.15 4.24
C ILE A 35 -1.21 -0.90 3.25
N LEU A 36 -1.20 -2.18 3.61
CA LEU A 36 -1.67 -3.25 2.72
C LEU A 36 -3.17 -3.14 2.46
N GLU A 37 -3.96 -2.77 3.47
CA GLU A 37 -5.40 -2.53 3.30
C GLU A 37 -5.64 -1.42 2.27
N LYS A 38 -4.94 -0.29 2.39
CA LYS A 38 -5.08 0.81 1.44
C LYS A 38 -4.60 0.44 0.03
N LEU A 39 -3.51 -0.30 -0.07
CA LEU A 39 -2.95 -0.77 -1.34
C LEU A 39 -3.93 -1.67 -2.10
N LEU A 40 -4.64 -2.54 -1.38
CA LEU A 40 -5.54 -3.54 -1.97
C LEU A 40 -6.99 -3.06 -2.12
N GLU A 41 -7.34 -1.87 -1.61
CA GLU A 41 -8.71 -1.33 -1.61
C GLU A 41 -9.37 -1.38 -3.00
N ASP A 42 -8.75 -0.77 -4.02
CA ASP A 42 -9.26 -0.75 -5.40
C ASP A 42 -9.36 -2.15 -6.01
N ILE A 43 -8.39 -3.02 -5.68
CA ILE A 43 -8.34 -4.38 -6.19
C ILE A 43 -9.51 -5.17 -5.61
N SER A 44 -9.78 -5.02 -4.32
CA SER A 44 -10.90 -5.64 -3.61
C SER A 44 -12.25 -5.16 -4.16
N PHE A 45 -12.40 -3.84 -4.35
CA PHE A 45 -13.63 -3.24 -4.88
C PHE A 45 -13.92 -3.69 -6.33
N ASN A 46 -12.90 -3.71 -7.18
CA ASN A 46 -13.04 -4.05 -8.60
C ASN A 46 -12.89 -5.54 -8.90
N ALA A 47 -12.56 -6.38 -7.91
CA ALA A 47 -12.34 -7.83 -8.06
C ALA A 47 -13.46 -8.54 -8.86
N PRO A 48 -14.76 -8.27 -8.63
CA PRO A 48 -15.84 -8.91 -9.40
C PRO A 48 -15.84 -8.54 -10.89
N SER A 49 -15.32 -7.36 -11.23
CA SER A 49 -15.32 -6.80 -12.59
C SER A 49 -14.05 -7.14 -13.39
N PHE A 50 -13.01 -7.67 -12.73
CA PHE A 50 -11.77 -8.05 -13.40
C PHE A 50 -11.96 -9.32 -14.25
N LYS A 51 -11.98 -9.14 -15.57
CA LYS A 51 -11.95 -10.26 -16.54
C LYS A 51 -10.59 -10.98 -16.57
N LYS A 52 -9.51 -10.31 -16.15
CA LYS A 52 -8.16 -10.89 -16.08
C LYS A 52 -8.02 -11.79 -14.87
N LYS A 53 -7.41 -12.96 -15.07
CA LYS A 53 -7.19 -13.94 -14.00
C LYS A 53 -6.01 -13.60 -13.08
N GLN A 54 -5.13 -12.69 -13.47
CA GLN A 54 -3.92 -12.30 -12.72
C GLN A 54 -3.73 -10.78 -12.71
N PHE A 55 -3.37 -10.23 -11.55
CA PHE A 55 -3.02 -8.84 -11.32
C PHE A 55 -1.65 -8.77 -10.65
N THR A 56 -0.73 -8.01 -11.22
CA THR A 56 0.63 -7.83 -10.68
C THR A 56 0.73 -6.46 -10.03
N ILE A 57 1.17 -6.44 -8.76
CA ILE A 57 1.50 -5.24 -8.00
C ILE A 57 3.00 -5.03 -8.17
N ASP A 58 3.37 -3.96 -8.87
CA ASP A 58 4.75 -3.52 -9.05
C ASP A 58 5.05 -2.26 -8.21
N LYS A 59 6.32 -1.85 -8.13
CA LYS A 59 6.72 -0.64 -7.40
C LYS A 59 5.91 0.60 -7.79
N LYS A 60 5.67 0.81 -9.09
CA LYS A 60 4.91 1.96 -9.59
C LYS A 60 3.47 1.99 -9.10
N TYR A 61 2.84 0.82 -8.99
CA TYR A 61 1.50 0.71 -8.43
C TYR A 61 1.48 1.11 -6.95
N VAL A 62 2.46 0.64 -6.17
CA VAL A 62 2.61 0.99 -4.75
C VAL A 62 2.83 2.50 -4.58
N GLU A 63 3.82 3.06 -5.28
CA GLU A 63 4.11 4.50 -5.26
C GLU A 63 2.85 5.31 -5.55
N LYS A 64 2.16 5.01 -6.66
CA LYS A 64 0.96 5.73 -7.07
C LYS A 64 -0.15 5.65 -6.02
N LYS A 65 -0.31 4.50 -5.37
CA LYS A 65 -1.36 4.28 -4.36
C LYS A 65 -1.06 4.95 -3.04
N LEU A 66 0.20 4.98 -2.62
CA LEU A 66 0.60 5.44 -1.29
C LEU A 66 1.21 6.85 -1.30
N GLN A 67 1.40 7.48 -2.47
CA GLN A 67 1.99 8.81 -2.60
C GLN A 67 1.28 9.88 -1.76
N SER A 68 -0.05 9.83 -1.67
CA SER A 68 -0.82 10.82 -0.91
C SER A 68 -0.70 10.65 0.60
N ILE A 69 -0.36 9.44 1.06
CA ILE A 69 -0.13 9.13 2.47
C ILE A 69 1.19 9.74 2.90
N VAL A 70 2.28 9.39 2.20
CA VAL A 70 3.65 9.81 2.55
C VAL A 70 3.84 11.33 2.48
N LYS A 71 3.05 12.02 1.66
CA LYS A 71 3.13 13.48 1.50
C LYS A 71 2.32 14.28 2.52
N ASN A 72 1.46 13.65 3.32
CA ASN A 72 0.55 14.36 4.20
C ASN A 72 0.50 13.72 5.59
N GLU A 73 1.21 14.33 6.53
CA GLU A 73 1.37 13.87 7.92
C GLU A 73 0.02 13.82 8.65
N ASP A 74 -0.87 14.79 8.40
CA ASP A 74 -2.21 14.81 8.98
C ASP A 74 -3.11 13.73 8.38
N LEU A 75 -3.02 13.52 7.06
CA LEU A 75 -3.76 12.44 6.40
C LEU A 75 -3.28 11.07 6.89
N SER A 76 -1.97 10.91 7.10
CA SER A 76 -1.39 9.70 7.67
C SER A 76 -1.90 9.43 9.08
N ARG A 77 -2.01 10.45 9.95
CA ARG A 77 -2.57 10.30 11.30
C ARG A 77 -4.04 9.88 11.35
N TYR A 78 -4.86 10.26 10.37
CA TYR A 78 -6.30 9.94 10.35
C TYR A 78 -6.65 8.68 9.56
N ILE A 79 -5.82 8.30 8.58
CA ILE A 79 -6.08 7.14 7.70
C ILE A 79 -5.26 5.90 8.09
N LEU A 80 -4.08 6.07 8.72
CA LEU A 80 -3.12 4.98 8.99
C LEU A 80 -2.62 4.91 10.44
#